data_AF-A0A7G9Y2S2-F1
#
_entry.id   AF-A0A7G9Y2S2-F1
#
_cell.length_a   1.000
_cell.length_b   1.000
_cell.length_c   1.000
_cell.angle_alpha   90.00
_cell.angle_beta   90.00
_cell.angle_gamma   90.00
#
_symmetry.space_group_name_H-M   'P 1'
#
loop_
_entity.id
_entity.type
_entity.pdbx_description
1 polymer ?
#
loop_
_entity_poly.entity_id
_entity_poly.type
_entity_poly.pdbx_seq_one_letter_code
_entity_poly.pdbx_strand_id
1 'polypeptide(L)'
;MIVQEIASMLDGREYGEELSDQDMKYAKDNGAVIVFGASDDLMELRGAINDECDCYEGRMIYFNRTGEIECECDSIDCPYFAAIKDEASWIEACWDSEGYSWTYETTIPHETFEILEDGGKYCRGIVFLLEDVNA
;
A
#
# COMPACT_ATOMS: atom_id res chain seq x y z
N MET A 1 -13.07 8.86 -9.03
CA MET A 1 -14.29 8.04 -9.20
C MET A 1 -13.99 6.56 -8.95
N ILE A 2 -13.11 5.92 -9.73
CA ILE A 2 -12.83 4.49 -9.54
C ILE A 2 -12.11 4.17 -8.22
N VAL A 3 -11.15 4.99 -7.81
CA VAL A 3 -10.44 4.84 -6.53
C VAL A 3 -11.40 4.89 -5.33
N GLN A 4 -12.30 5.87 -5.34
CA GLN A 4 -13.34 6.04 -4.33
C GLN A 4 -14.36 4.89 -4.34
N GLU A 5 -14.71 4.38 -5.52
CA GLU A 5 -15.61 3.24 -5.68
C GLU A 5 -14.99 1.98 -5.07
N ILE A 6 -13.73 1.68 -5.40
CA ILE A 6 -13.00 0.54 -4.83
C ILE A 6 -12.89 0.69 -3.32
N ALA A 7 -12.46 1.84 -2.82
CA ALA A 7 -12.37 2.08 -1.37
C ALA A 7 -13.72 1.82 -0.67
N SER A 8 -14.82 2.31 -1.25
CA SER A 8 -16.18 2.11 -0.70
C SER A 8 -16.63 0.63 -0.72
N MET A 9 -16.14 -0.18 -1.67
CA MET A 9 -16.44 -1.62 -1.74
C MET A 9 -15.68 -2.45 -0.69
N LEU A 10 -14.53 -1.93 -0.24
CA LEU A 10 -13.63 -2.60 0.70
C LEU A 10 -13.86 -2.15 2.14
N ASP A 11 -14.51 -0.99 2.33
CA ASP A 11 -14.71 -0.38 3.64
C ASP A 11 -15.50 -1.27 4.62
N GLY A 12 -14.93 -1.45 5.81
CA GLY A 12 -15.50 -2.20 6.92
C GLY A 12 -15.35 -3.72 6.83
N ARG A 13 -14.49 -4.24 5.95
CA ARG A 13 -14.21 -5.68 5.89
C ARG A 13 -13.37 -6.16 7.08
N GLU A 14 -13.48 -7.44 7.40
CA GLU A 14 -12.73 -8.05 8.51
C GLU A 14 -11.36 -8.55 8.05
N TYR A 15 -10.41 -8.56 8.98
CA TYR A 15 -9.10 -9.17 8.84
C TYR A 15 -9.22 -10.65 8.46
N GLY A 16 -8.42 -11.08 7.48
CA GLY A 16 -8.53 -12.37 6.81
C GLY A 16 -9.60 -12.45 5.70
N GLU A 17 -10.43 -11.41 5.54
CA GLU A 17 -11.44 -11.28 4.48
C GLU A 17 -11.33 -9.94 3.74
N GLU A 18 -10.16 -9.32 3.75
CA GLU A 18 -9.90 -7.96 3.24
C GLU A 18 -10.24 -7.87 1.75
N LEU A 19 -9.83 -8.87 0.97
CA LEU A 19 -9.96 -8.89 -0.49
C LEU A 19 -10.41 -10.25 -1.02
N SER A 20 -11.29 -10.22 -2.02
CA SER A 20 -11.59 -11.39 -2.85
C SER A 20 -10.81 -11.36 -4.17
N ASP A 21 -10.73 -12.50 -4.85
CA ASP A 21 -10.18 -12.60 -6.20
C ASP A 21 -10.85 -11.63 -7.18
N GLN A 22 -12.14 -11.37 -6.99
CA GLN A 22 -12.90 -10.46 -7.84
C GLN A 22 -12.52 -8.99 -7.58
N ASP A 23 -12.26 -8.61 -6.33
CA ASP A 23 -11.80 -7.26 -5.99
C ASP A 23 -10.41 -7.01 -6.58
N MET A 24 -9.48 -7.95 -6.40
CA MET A 24 -8.13 -7.87 -6.96
C MET A 24 -8.16 -7.77 -8.48
N LYS A 25 -9.02 -8.56 -9.14
CA LYS A 25 -9.22 -8.48 -10.58
C LYS A 25 -9.82 -7.14 -10.99
N TYR A 26 -10.82 -6.65 -10.27
CA TYR A 26 -11.47 -5.38 -10.59
C TYR A 26 -10.51 -4.20 -10.46
N ALA A 27 -9.72 -4.15 -9.39
CA ALA A 27 -8.67 -3.15 -9.21
C ALA A 27 -7.63 -3.21 -10.34
N LYS A 28 -7.14 -4.41 -10.65
CA LYS A 28 -6.18 -4.63 -11.75
C LYS A 28 -6.70 -4.16 -13.10
N ASP A 29 -7.92 -4.55 -13.47
CA ASP A 29 -8.54 -4.21 -14.76
C ASP A 29 -8.76 -2.69 -14.90
N ASN A 30 -8.83 -1.96 -13.77
CA ASN A 30 -8.96 -0.51 -13.71
C ASN A 30 -7.65 0.24 -13.41
N GLY A 31 -6.51 -0.46 -13.34
CA GLY A 31 -5.22 0.17 -13.06
C GLY A 31 -5.08 0.71 -11.63
N ALA A 32 -5.90 0.25 -10.70
CA ALA A 32 -5.85 0.63 -9.29
C ALA A 32 -4.94 -0.32 -8.50
N VAL A 33 -4.25 0.24 -7.51
CA VAL A 33 -3.45 -0.48 -6.52
C VAL A 33 -4.11 -0.28 -5.17
N ILE A 34 -4.32 -1.38 -4.45
CA ILE A 34 -4.85 -1.43 -3.09
C ILE A 34 -3.68 -1.74 -2.16
N VAL A 35 -3.55 -0.96 -1.09
CA VAL A 35 -2.53 -1.14 -0.06
C VAL A 35 -3.19 -1.32 1.30
N PHE A 36 -2.79 -2.36 2.01
CA PHE A 36 -3.29 -2.69 3.34
C PHE A 36 -2.27 -3.52 4.11
N GLY A 37 -2.46 -3.60 5.42
CA GLY A 37 -1.58 -4.34 6.31
C GLY A 37 -1.99 -5.80 6.37
N ALA A 38 -1.00 -6.68 6.43
CA ALA A 38 -1.19 -8.09 6.72
C ALA A 38 -0.28 -8.46 7.89
N SER A 39 -0.84 -9.14 8.90
CA SER A 39 -0.10 -9.47 10.13
C SER A 39 0.49 -8.22 10.82
N ASP A 40 1.56 -8.40 11.58
CA ASP A 40 2.32 -7.41 12.33
C ASP A 40 3.61 -6.93 11.63
N ASP A 41 3.89 -7.46 10.44
CA ASP A 41 5.14 -7.22 9.72
C ASP A 41 4.97 -6.90 8.23
N LEU A 42 3.81 -7.11 7.62
CA LEU A 42 3.65 -7.01 6.17
C LEU A 42 2.73 -5.87 5.73
N MET A 43 3.12 -5.24 4.63
CA MET A 43 2.26 -4.40 3.80
C MET A 43 2.04 -5.07 2.46
N GLU A 44 0.79 -5.18 2.04
CA GLU A 44 0.39 -5.87 0.82
C GLU A 44 -0.01 -4.87 -0.27
N LEU A 45 0.45 -5.09 -1.49
CA LEU A 45 -0.03 -4.40 -2.68
C LEU A 45 -0.81 -5.38 -3.56
N ARG A 46 -2.05 -5.03 -3.90
CA ARG A 46 -2.93 -5.85 -4.75
C ARG A 46 -3.59 -5.03 -5.86
N GLY A 47 -3.91 -5.70 -6.97
CA GLY A 47 -4.53 -5.08 -8.15
C GLY A 47 -3.54 -4.92 -9.30
N ALA A 48 -3.29 -3.67 -9.71
CA ALA A 48 -2.41 -3.37 -10.83
C ALA A 48 -0.93 -3.72 -10.53
N ILE A 49 -0.53 -3.61 -9.27
CA ILE A 49 0.69 -4.19 -8.70
C ILE A 49 0.27 -5.37 -7.81
N ASN A 50 1.07 -6.43 -7.79
CA ASN A 50 0.89 -7.56 -6.89
C ASN A 50 2.23 -7.86 -6.21
N ASP A 51 2.39 -7.36 -4.99
CA ASP A 51 3.66 -7.36 -4.27
C ASP A 51 3.42 -7.42 -2.75
N GLU A 52 4.44 -7.84 -2.02
CA GLU A 52 4.44 -7.95 -0.54
C GLU A 52 5.71 -7.30 -0.01
N CYS A 53 5.57 -6.42 0.97
CA CYS A 53 6.64 -5.63 1.51
C CYS A 53 6.82 -5.87 3.01
N ASP A 54 8.02 -6.27 3.43
CA ASP A 54 8.39 -6.40 4.86
C ASP A 54 8.53 -5.01 5.48
N CYS A 55 7.53 -4.64 6.27
CA CYS A 55 7.38 -3.35 6.92
C CYS A 55 7.47 -3.45 8.44
N TYR A 56 8.19 -4.43 9.01
CA TYR A 56 8.26 -4.59 10.47
C TYR A 56 8.59 -3.28 11.21
N GLU A 57 7.79 -2.93 12.22
CA GLU A 57 7.79 -1.65 12.96
C GLU A 57 7.52 -0.38 12.13
N GLY A 58 7.03 -0.54 10.90
CA GLY A 58 6.81 0.54 9.94
C GLY A 58 8.06 0.92 9.17
N ARG A 59 7.90 1.28 7.89
CA ARG A 59 9.00 1.76 7.05
C ARG A 59 8.50 2.61 5.89
N MET A 60 9.41 3.39 5.33
CA MET A 60 9.17 4.08 4.06
C MET A 60 9.63 3.21 2.89
N ILE A 61 8.71 2.98 1.95
CA ILE A 61 8.92 2.21 0.73
C ILE A 61 8.90 3.16 -0.45
N TYR A 62 9.80 2.91 -1.40
CA TYR A 62 9.85 3.58 -2.68
C TYR A 62 9.40 2.60 -3.76
N PHE A 63 8.58 3.05 -4.70
CA PHE A 63 8.08 2.20 -5.77
C PHE A 63 7.99 2.97 -7.08
N ASN A 64 8.06 2.21 -8.15
CA ASN A 64 7.74 2.65 -9.49
C ASN A 64 6.52 1.85 -9.98
N ARG A 65 6.20 1.99 -11.27
CA ARG A 65 5.05 1.31 -11.87
C ARG A 65 5.19 -0.22 -11.96
N THR A 66 6.31 -0.79 -11.54
CA THR A 66 6.59 -2.24 -11.56
C THR A 66 6.56 -2.88 -10.17
N GLY A 67 6.60 -2.10 -9.09
CA GLY A 67 6.62 -2.61 -7.72
C GLY A 67 7.60 -1.83 -6.84
N GLU A 68 7.96 -2.41 -5.71
CA GLU A 68 8.98 -1.86 -4.81
C GLU A 68 10.33 -1.73 -5.52
N ILE A 69 11.03 -0.64 -5.22
CA ILE A 69 12.42 -0.43 -5.63
C ILE A 69 13.31 -0.77 -4.43
N GLU A 70 13.93 -1.95 -4.49
CA GLU A 70 14.92 -2.34 -3.50
C GLU A 70 16.33 -1.83 -3.86
N CYS A 71 17.11 -1.48 -2.84
CA CYS A 71 18.51 -1.18 -3.03
C CYS A 71 19.31 -2.49 -3.12
N GLU A 72 19.71 -2.90 -4.31
CA GLU A 72 20.58 -4.08 -4.51
C GLU A 72 22.03 -3.89 -3.99
N CYS A 73 22.35 -2.74 -3.39
CA CYS A 73 23.69 -2.46 -2.89
C CYS A 73 23.76 -2.70 -1.38
N ASP A 74 24.76 -3.47 -0.95
CA ASP A 74 25.10 -3.67 0.48
C ASP A 74 25.58 -2.39 1.19
N SER A 75 25.76 -1.29 0.45
CA SER A 75 26.18 -0.01 1.00
C SER A 75 24.99 0.82 1.45
N ILE A 76 25.00 1.21 2.73
CA ILE A 76 24.03 2.13 3.33
C ILE A 76 23.91 3.46 2.59
N ASP A 77 24.99 3.91 1.93
CA ASP A 77 25.06 5.17 1.19
C ASP A 77 25.24 4.94 -0.31
N CYS A 78 24.35 4.13 -0.91
CA CYS A 78 24.35 3.94 -2.36
C CYS A 78 23.90 5.24 -3.08
N PRO A 79 24.80 5.95 -3.78
CA PRO A 79 24.45 7.23 -4.42
C PRO A 79 23.43 7.06 -5.56
N TYR A 80 23.37 5.87 -6.17
CA TYR A 80 22.37 5.56 -7.19
C TYR A 80 20.96 5.43 -6.58
N PHE A 81 20.86 4.76 -5.42
CA PHE A 81 19.58 4.63 -4.72
C PHE A 81 19.11 5.98 -4.16
N ALA A 82 20.03 6.82 -3.68
CA ALA A 82 19.70 8.19 -3.26
C ALA A 82 19.07 9.00 -4.40
N ALA A 83 19.61 8.92 -5.63
CA ALA A 83 19.02 9.60 -6.78
C ALA A 83 17.64 9.05 -7.16
N ILE A 84 17.41 7.73 -7.01
CA ILE A 84 16.09 7.13 -7.25
C ILE A 84 15.06 7.64 -6.24
N LYS A 85 15.42 7.76 -4.95
CA LYS A 85 14.52 8.25 -3.90
C LYS A 85 13.98 9.65 -4.17
N ASP A 86 14.76 10.51 -4.81
CA ASP A 86 14.36 11.89 -5.11
C ASP A 86 13.27 11.96 -6.20
N GLU A 87 13.18 10.94 -7.06
CA GLU A 87 12.25 10.90 -8.20
C GLU A 87 11.11 9.89 -8.01
N ALA A 88 11.30 8.87 -7.16
CA ALA A 88 10.35 7.80 -6.93
C ALA A 88 9.12 8.26 -6.12
N SER A 89 8.01 7.60 -6.37
CA SER A 89 6.86 7.66 -5.46
C SER A 89 7.15 6.83 -4.21
N TRP A 90 6.51 7.20 -3.10
CA TRP A 90 6.74 6.58 -1.80
C TRP A 90 5.44 6.39 -1.01
N ILE A 91 5.43 5.42 -0.12
CA ILE A 91 4.43 5.17 0.92
C ILE A 91 5.20 4.91 2.21
N GLU A 92 4.83 5.61 3.26
CA GLU A 92 5.25 5.29 4.62
C GLU A 92 4.19 4.39 5.25
N ALA A 93 4.58 3.16 5.58
CA ALA A 93 3.79 2.26 6.40
C ALA A 93 4.03 2.63 7.87
N CYS A 94 2.99 3.08 8.56
CA CYS A 94 3.07 3.47 9.96
C CYS A 94 2.46 2.36 10.83
N TRP A 95 3.24 1.88 11.79
CA TRP A 95 2.82 0.87 12.76
C TRP A 95 2.27 1.50 14.03
N ASP A 96 1.19 0.92 14.59
CA ASP A 96 0.52 1.35 15.84
C ASP A 96 0.23 2.86 15.90
N SER A 97 -0.51 3.35 14.89
CA SER A 97 -0.82 4.76 14.70
C SER A 97 -2.32 5.01 14.66
N GLU A 98 -2.77 6.13 15.24
CA GLU A 98 -4.18 6.55 15.27
C GLU A 98 -5.19 5.51 15.81
N GLY A 99 -4.71 4.52 16.58
CA GLY A 99 -5.52 3.40 17.07
C GLY A 99 -5.75 2.31 16.04
N TYR A 100 -4.91 2.23 15.00
CA TYR A 100 -4.81 1.13 14.04
C TYR A 100 -3.44 0.47 14.19
N SER A 101 -3.36 -0.81 13.85
CA SER A 101 -2.08 -1.49 13.65
C SER A 101 -1.36 -0.91 12.43
N TRP A 102 -2.10 -0.61 11.35
CA TRP A 102 -1.52 -0.10 10.11
C TRP A 102 -2.25 1.13 9.58
N THR A 103 -1.48 2.17 9.26
CA THR A 103 -1.89 3.32 8.45
C THR A 103 -0.83 3.65 7.41
N TYR A 104 -1.17 4.45 6.40
CA TYR A 104 -0.25 4.80 5.32
C TYR A 104 -0.21 6.30 5.08
N GLU A 105 0.99 6.84 4.89
CA GLU A 105 1.21 8.22 4.43
C GLU A 105 1.84 8.23 3.04
N THR A 106 1.36 9.12 2.17
CA THR A 106 1.91 9.32 0.84
C THR A 106 1.44 10.65 0.24
N THR A 107 2.13 11.12 -0.80
CA THR A 107 1.69 12.25 -1.63
C THR A 107 0.87 11.83 -2.85
N ILE A 108 0.77 10.52 -3.12
CA ILE A 108 -0.03 10.00 -4.23
C ILE A 108 -1.50 10.27 -3.93
N PRO A 109 -2.28 10.81 -4.89
CA PRO A 109 -3.73 10.92 -4.74
C PRO A 109 -4.37 9.55 -4.49
N HIS A 110 -5.08 9.43 -3.36
CA HIS A 110 -5.65 8.16 -2.92
C HIS A 110 -6.98 8.36 -2.19
N GLU A 111 -7.69 7.27 -1.98
CA GLU A 111 -8.83 7.19 -1.06
C GLU A 111 -8.53 6.13 0.00
N THR A 112 -9.14 6.27 1.17
CA THR A 112 -8.94 5.35 2.30
C THR A 112 -10.13 4.42 2.48
N PHE A 113 -9.89 3.24 3.03
CA PHE A 113 -10.92 2.31 3.50
C PHE A 113 -10.48 1.65 4.81
N GLU A 114 -11.44 1.16 5.56
CA GLU A 114 -11.22 0.60 6.89
C GLU A 114 -11.27 -0.94 6.85
N ILE A 115 -10.29 -1.59 7.46
CA ILE A 115 -10.31 -3.02 7.79
C ILE A 115 -10.43 -3.16 9.29
N LEU A 116 -11.30 -4.07 9.71
CA LEU A 116 -11.63 -4.35 11.09
C LEU A 116 -11.00 -5.65 11.57
N GLU A 117 -10.78 -5.78 12.87
CA GLU A 117 -10.46 -7.05 13.52
C GLU A 117 -11.40 -7.21 14.72
N ASP A 118 -12.27 -8.22 14.67
CA ASP A 118 -13.34 -8.44 15.65
C ASP A 118 -14.23 -7.18 15.82
N GLY A 119 -14.48 -6.46 14.72
CA GLY A 119 -15.21 -5.19 14.70
C GLY A 119 -14.46 -3.99 15.29
N GLY A 120 -13.22 -4.17 15.74
CA GLY A 120 -12.28 -3.11 16.13
C GLY A 120 -11.50 -2.57 14.93
N LYS A 121 -10.85 -1.43 15.07
CA LYS A 121 -9.99 -0.86 14.01
C LYS A 121 -8.70 -1.67 13.89
N TYR A 122 -8.40 -2.18 12.69
CA TYR A 122 -7.15 -2.91 12.43
C TYR A 122 -6.24 -2.13 11.48
N CYS A 123 -6.70 -1.85 10.26
CA CYS A 123 -5.92 -1.16 9.24
C CYS A 123 -6.76 -0.09 8.55
N ARG A 124 -6.16 1.09 8.33
CA ARG A 124 -6.68 2.05 7.35
C ARG A 124 -5.88 1.89 6.07
N GLY A 125 -6.44 1.12 5.13
CA GLY A 125 -5.85 0.91 3.82
C GLY A 125 -6.03 2.11 2.90
N ILE A 126 -5.26 2.13 1.81
CA ILE A 126 -5.37 3.14 0.76
C ILE A 126 -5.56 2.49 -0.61
N VAL A 127 -6.22 3.20 -1.51
CA VAL A 127 -6.35 2.84 -2.93
C VAL A 127 -5.85 4.02 -3.75
N PHE A 128 -5.04 3.77 -4.77
CA PHE A 128 -4.58 4.80 -5.71
C PHE A 128 -4.50 4.26 -7.14
N LEU A 129 -4.30 5.14 -8.13
CA LEU A 129 -4.09 4.73 -9.52
C LEU A 129 -2.61 4.58 -9.83
N LEU A 130 -2.27 3.51 -10.56
CA LEU A 130 -0.89 3.28 -11.01
C LEU A 130 -0.37 4.40 -11.93
N GLU A 131 -1.25 5.12 -12.62
CA GLU A 131 -0.86 6.24 -13.48
C GLU A 131 -0.34 7.45 -12.69
N ASP A 132 -0.75 7.59 -11.42
CA ASP A 132 -0.30 8.64 -10.51
C ASP A 132 1.05 8.31 -9.84
N VAL A 133 1.57 7.09 -10.05
CA VAL A 133 2.91 6.68 -9.62
C VAL A 133 3.95 7.16 -10.63
N ASN A 134 5.01 7.79 -10.11
CA ASN A 134 6.15 8.22 -10.90
C ASN A 134 6.83 7.02 -11.57
N ALA A 135 7.28 7.24 -12.81
CA ALA A 135 7.88 6.20 -13.64
C ALA A 135 9.32 5.89 -13.22
#